data_AF-A0A944XXN3-F1
#
_entry.id   AF-A0A944XXN3-F1
#
_cell.length_a   1.000
_cell.length_b   1.000
_cell.length_c   1.000
_cell.angle_alpha   90.00
_cell.angle_beta   90.00
_cell.angle_gamma   90.00
#
_symmetry.space_group_name_H-M   'P 1'
#
loop_
_entity.id
_entity.type
_entity.pdbx_description
1 polymer ?
#
loop_
_entity_poly.entity_id
_entity_poly.type
_entity_poly.pdbx_seq_one_letter_code
_entity_poly.pdbx_strand_id
1 'polypeptide(L)'
;MDGMDTRNPVLDAGQAMPAGAGADTGQATARRPTSYSRFVITMKVGLPIVALGLVGLLFLWPQVQVSNIRLSVGLASFKAANPESPSMVNARFVGSDNRDQAFSITADLAKNILLGKSKVELEVPKADLAMQDGSWLAMTAKTGLYDQQGKSLALDGAVNLFHDSGYEFNTETALVDLEGGIAVGDKPVQGQGPFGQLMAEGFRIENMGKTMLFTGKAKLTIYPTALQGRK
;
A
#
# COMPACT_ATOMS: atom_id res chain seq x y z
N MET A 1 110.92 58.17 -18.30
CA MET A 1 110.95 59.64 -18.32
C MET A 1 109.77 60.07 -19.16
N ASP A 2 108.70 60.50 -18.49
CA ASP A 2 108.44 61.92 -18.18
C ASP A 2 108.03 62.67 -19.45
N GLY A 3 106.86 63.25 -19.57
CA GLY A 3 105.85 63.55 -18.57
C GLY A 3 105.04 64.73 -19.08
N MET A 4 103.83 64.88 -18.52
CA MET A 4 103.15 66.16 -18.26
C MET A 4 102.75 67.01 -19.50
N ASP A 5 101.66 67.75 -19.52
CA ASP A 5 100.59 68.01 -18.56
C ASP A 5 99.50 68.79 -19.30
N THR A 6 98.28 68.67 -18.79
CA THR A 6 97.21 69.68 -18.73
C THR A 6 97.01 70.72 -19.88
N ARG A 7 95.76 70.85 -20.35
CA ARG A 7 94.75 71.80 -19.81
C ARG A 7 93.55 71.89 -20.76
N ASN A 8 92.38 71.66 -20.16
CA ASN A 8 91.07 72.13 -20.59
C ASN A 8 91.07 73.67 -20.73
N PRO A 9 90.12 74.30 -21.43
CA PRO A 9 88.95 74.77 -20.68
C PRO A 9 87.62 74.71 -21.44
N VAL A 10 86.60 74.97 -20.64
CA VAL A 10 85.16 74.79 -20.84
C VAL A 10 84.51 76.12 -21.28
N LEU A 11 83.31 75.98 -21.88
CA LEU A 11 82.12 76.87 -21.84
C LEU A 11 81.89 77.82 -23.03
N ASP A 12 80.80 77.55 -23.76
CA ASP A 12 79.89 78.52 -24.40
C ASP A 12 78.54 77.78 -24.57
N ALA A 13 77.51 78.01 -23.74
CA ALA A 13 76.51 79.08 -23.77
C ALA A 13 75.76 79.23 -25.11
N GLY A 14 74.42 79.30 -25.02
CA GLY A 14 73.63 80.06 -25.99
C GLY A 14 72.85 79.30 -27.07
N GLN A 15 71.59 79.02 -26.74
CA GLN A 15 70.40 79.44 -27.52
C GLN A 15 70.05 78.84 -28.91
N ALA A 16 68.84 78.27 -28.91
CA ALA A 16 67.69 78.55 -29.79
C ALA A 16 67.68 78.10 -31.28
N MET A 17 66.82 77.09 -31.52
CA MET A 17 65.78 76.90 -32.58
C MET A 17 65.83 77.75 -33.88
N PRO A 18 65.55 77.15 -35.07
CA PRO A 18 64.16 76.92 -35.55
C PRO A 18 63.96 75.59 -36.34
N ALA A 19 62.83 74.88 -36.27
CA ALA A 19 61.52 75.02 -36.97
C ALA A 19 61.40 74.27 -38.32
N GLY A 20 60.44 73.32 -38.38
CA GLY A 20 59.75 72.76 -39.57
C GLY A 20 60.50 71.67 -40.34
N ALA A 21 59.90 70.66 -40.98
CA ALA A 21 58.53 70.21 -41.19
C ALA A 21 58.56 68.84 -41.93
N GLY A 22 57.53 67.98 -41.77
CA GLY A 22 57.16 66.86 -42.68
C GLY A 22 57.72 65.48 -42.31
N ALA A 23 56.94 64.58 -41.68
CA ALA A 23 55.98 63.60 -42.25
C ALA A 23 56.68 62.33 -42.77
N ASP A 24 56.23 61.09 -42.56
CA ASP A 24 55.20 60.42 -41.76
C ASP A 24 55.51 58.91 -41.93
N THR A 25 55.47 58.09 -40.87
CA THR A 25 54.97 56.69 -40.84
C THR A 25 55.55 55.88 -39.68
N GLY A 26 54.67 55.18 -38.95
CA GLY A 26 55.04 53.98 -38.19
C GLY A 26 54.48 53.90 -36.78
N GLN A 27 53.20 53.53 -36.66
CA GLN A 27 52.49 53.29 -35.41
C GLN A 27 52.97 52.02 -34.68
N ALA A 28 53.07 52.07 -33.35
CA ALA A 28 52.98 50.89 -32.48
C ALA A 28 52.49 51.28 -31.07
N THR A 29 51.20 51.59 -30.92
CA THR A 29 50.53 51.71 -29.63
C THR A 29 50.11 50.33 -29.14
N ALA A 30 50.75 49.88 -28.06
CA ALA A 30 50.34 48.68 -27.33
C ALA A 30 48.92 48.85 -26.77
N ARG A 31 47.97 48.09 -27.33
CA ARG A 31 46.61 47.96 -26.82
C ARG A 31 46.60 47.05 -25.58
N ARG A 32 46.18 47.58 -24.43
CA ARG A 32 45.75 46.77 -23.28
C ARG A 32 44.40 46.11 -23.62
N PRO A 33 44.15 44.83 -23.25
CA PRO A 33 42.89 44.18 -23.53
C PRO A 33 41.81 44.66 -22.55
N THR A 34 40.77 45.33 -23.06
CA THR A 34 39.56 45.70 -22.32
C THR A 34 38.48 44.65 -22.47
N SER A 35 38.70 43.45 -21.91
CA SER A 35 37.69 42.37 -21.90
C SER A 35 37.17 42.01 -20.50
N TYR A 36 37.44 42.82 -19.47
CA TYR A 36 36.93 42.61 -18.11
C TYR A 36 35.65 43.39 -17.77
N SER A 37 35.29 44.41 -18.55
CA SER A 37 34.17 45.31 -18.21
C SER A 37 32.80 44.72 -18.54
N ARG A 38 32.69 43.93 -19.63
CA ARG A 38 31.39 43.40 -20.09
C ARG A 38 30.92 42.20 -19.27
N PHE A 39 31.85 41.39 -18.76
CA PHE A 39 31.55 40.21 -17.94
C PHE A 39 30.93 40.59 -16.58
N VAL A 40 31.43 41.67 -15.95
CA VAL A 40 30.91 42.15 -14.67
C VAL A 40 29.51 42.75 -14.81
N ILE A 41 29.23 43.44 -15.93
CA ILE A 41 27.89 43.99 -16.21
C ILE A 41 26.88 42.87 -16.48
N THR A 42 27.25 41.85 -17.28
CA THR A 42 26.37 40.69 -17.52
C THR A 42 26.07 39.91 -16.24
N MET A 43 27.02 39.83 -15.31
CA MET A 43 26.83 39.13 -14.04
C MET A 43 25.96 39.93 -13.06
N LYS A 44 26.02 41.28 -13.10
CA LYS A 44 25.17 42.16 -12.29
C LYS A 44 23.69 42.13 -12.69
N VAL A 45 23.38 41.76 -13.94
CA VAL A 45 22.00 41.65 -14.47
C VAL A 45 21.53 40.19 -14.56
N GLY A 46 22.43 39.25 -14.86
CA GLY A 46 22.08 37.83 -14.95
C GLY A 46 21.71 37.21 -13.60
N LEU A 47 22.41 37.60 -12.53
CA LEU A 47 22.18 37.05 -11.20
C LEU A 47 20.77 37.33 -10.64
N PRO A 48 20.21 38.56 -10.71
CA PRO A 48 18.84 38.79 -10.28
C PRO A 48 17.81 38.11 -11.19
N ILE A 49 18.09 37.92 -12.49
CA ILE A 49 17.18 37.20 -13.41
C ILE A 49 17.10 35.71 -13.06
N VAL A 50 18.24 35.08 -12.75
CA VAL A 50 18.27 33.68 -12.31
C VAL A 50 17.55 33.53 -10.96
N ALA A 51 17.75 34.47 -10.03
CA ALA A 51 17.04 34.46 -8.76
C ALA A 51 15.52 34.57 -8.95
N LEU A 52 15.05 35.47 -9.81
CA LEU A 52 13.63 35.59 -10.15
C LEU A 52 13.09 34.34 -10.87
N GLY A 53 13.89 33.71 -11.74
CA GLY A 53 13.54 32.46 -12.39
C GLY A 53 13.37 31.29 -11.40
N LEU A 54 14.26 31.19 -10.41
CA LEU A 54 14.17 30.18 -9.35
C LEU A 54 12.96 30.41 -8.44
N VAL A 55 12.66 31.66 -8.09
CA VAL A 55 11.44 32.01 -7.34
C VAL A 55 10.19 31.72 -8.15
N GLY A 56 10.18 32.05 -9.44
CA GLY A 56 9.08 31.69 -10.36
C GLY A 56 8.88 30.18 -10.44
N LEU A 57 9.96 29.40 -10.50
CA LEU A 57 9.89 27.94 -10.51
C LEU A 57 9.26 27.37 -9.23
N LEU A 58 9.53 27.96 -8.06
CA LEU A 58 8.87 27.59 -6.80
C LEU A 58 7.36 27.87 -6.81
N PHE A 59 6.90 28.86 -7.58
CA PHE A 59 5.48 29.15 -7.76
C PHE A 59 4.81 28.23 -8.80
N LEU A 60 5.54 27.75 -9.80
CA LEU A 60 5.02 26.79 -10.79
C LEU A 60 5.08 25.33 -10.31
N TRP A 61 6.02 25.00 -9.41
CA TRP A 61 6.19 23.66 -8.85
C TRP A 61 4.92 23.05 -8.21
N PRO A 62 4.09 23.79 -7.45
CA PRO A 62 2.89 23.24 -6.82
C PRO A 62 1.77 22.87 -7.81
N GLN A 63 1.81 23.39 -9.05
CA GLN A 63 0.82 23.07 -10.09
C GLN A 63 1.19 21.81 -10.88
N VAL A 64 2.43 21.32 -10.79
CA VAL A 64 2.82 20.02 -11.35
C VAL A 64 2.43 18.92 -10.37
N GLN A 65 1.12 18.71 -10.30
CA GLN A 65 0.45 17.49 -9.80
C GLN A 65 1.13 16.81 -8.62
N VAL A 66 0.79 17.28 -7.42
CA VAL A 66 0.65 16.39 -6.27
C VAL A 66 -0.60 15.53 -6.52
N SER A 67 -0.49 14.56 -7.43
CA SER A 67 -1.37 13.39 -7.37
C SER A 67 -1.20 12.83 -5.96
N ASN A 68 -2.32 12.68 -5.26
CA ASN A 68 -2.37 12.14 -3.90
C ASN A 68 -1.74 10.74 -3.87
N ILE A 69 -0.42 10.64 -3.73
CA ILE A 69 0.25 9.42 -3.32
C ILE A 69 0.03 9.35 -1.82
N ARG A 70 -1.14 8.81 -1.45
CA ARG A 70 -1.33 8.21 -0.13
C ARG A 70 -0.29 7.10 -0.03
N LEU A 71 0.82 7.42 0.62
CA LEU A 71 1.91 6.50 0.91
C LEU A 71 1.38 5.46 1.91
N SER A 72 0.72 4.42 1.40
CA SER A 72 0.46 3.20 2.17
C SER A 72 1.73 2.36 2.11
N VAL A 73 2.49 2.43 3.20
CA VAL A 73 3.59 1.50 3.45
C VAL A 73 2.95 0.14 3.73
N GLY A 74 2.97 -0.71 2.71
CA GLY A 74 2.37 -2.04 2.77
C GLY A 74 2.41 -2.78 1.43
N LEU A 75 3.49 -2.64 0.66
CA LEU A 75 3.68 -3.41 -0.58
C LEU A 75 4.31 -4.77 -0.25
N ALA A 76 3.53 -5.64 0.39
CA ALA A 76 3.78 -7.07 0.32
C ALA A 76 3.49 -7.51 -1.12
N SER A 77 4.57 -7.64 -1.91
CA SER A 77 4.67 -8.49 -3.10
C SER A 77 3.43 -8.60 -4.00
N PHE A 78 3.23 -7.63 -4.89
CA PHE A 78 2.46 -7.84 -6.12
C PHE A 78 3.25 -8.79 -7.03
N LYS A 79 3.09 -10.10 -6.79
CA LYS A 79 3.54 -11.13 -7.73
C LYS A 79 2.49 -11.18 -8.83
N ALA A 80 2.77 -10.49 -9.94
CA ALA A 80 2.08 -10.51 -11.23
C ALA A 80 0.75 -11.28 -11.24
N ALA A 81 -0.34 -10.60 -10.88
CA ALA A 81 -1.67 -11.08 -11.20
C ALA A 81 -1.77 -11.12 -12.74
N ASN A 82 -2.15 -12.27 -13.29
CA ASN A 82 -2.65 -12.30 -14.66
C ASN A 82 -3.76 -11.24 -14.77
N PRO A 83 -3.70 -10.32 -15.74
CA PRO A 83 -4.66 -9.22 -15.86
C PRO A 83 -6.11 -9.69 -16.10
N GLU A 84 -6.34 -10.98 -16.34
CA GLU A 84 -7.67 -11.55 -16.57
C GLU A 84 -8.33 -12.15 -15.32
N SER A 85 -7.60 -12.36 -14.21
CA SER A 85 -8.16 -12.94 -12.98
C SER A 85 -7.38 -12.48 -11.74
N PRO A 86 -7.67 -11.29 -11.18
CA PRO A 86 -7.03 -10.80 -9.97
C PRO A 86 -7.25 -11.77 -8.80
N SER A 87 -6.16 -12.02 -8.06
CA SER A 87 -6.14 -12.89 -6.89
C SER A 87 -5.39 -12.23 -5.73
N MET A 88 -5.75 -12.56 -4.49
CA MET A 88 -5.15 -12.06 -3.26
C MET A 88 -4.68 -13.23 -2.40
N VAL A 89 -3.41 -13.20 -1.99
CA VAL A 89 -2.84 -14.18 -1.05
C VAL A 89 -3.08 -13.70 0.37
N ASN A 90 -3.33 -14.62 1.32
CA ASN A 90 -3.69 -14.29 2.71
C ASN A 90 -4.84 -13.28 2.77
N ALA A 91 -5.88 -13.54 1.99
CA ALA A 91 -7.03 -12.65 1.90
C ALA A 91 -7.72 -12.56 3.26
N ARG A 92 -8.20 -11.36 3.60
CA ARG A 92 -8.96 -11.10 4.81
C ARG A 92 -10.12 -10.18 4.51
N PHE A 93 -11.33 -10.68 4.76
CA PHE A 93 -12.57 -9.94 4.70
C PHE A 93 -13.09 -9.74 6.11
N VAL A 94 -13.63 -8.56 6.39
CA VAL A 94 -14.24 -8.23 7.68
C VAL A 94 -15.59 -7.58 7.43
N GLY A 95 -16.53 -7.80 8.33
CA GLY A 95 -17.85 -7.22 8.26
C GLY A 95 -18.58 -7.34 9.58
N SER A 96 -19.83 -6.90 9.56
CA SER A 96 -20.78 -7.09 10.66
C SER A 96 -22.09 -7.64 10.13
N ASP A 97 -22.75 -8.42 10.98
CA ASP A 97 -24.09 -8.93 10.74
C ASP A 97 -25.17 -7.86 11.04
N ASN A 98 -26.45 -8.26 10.98
CA ASN A 98 -27.59 -7.38 11.31
C ASN A 98 -27.70 -6.98 12.80
N ARG A 99 -26.83 -7.52 13.65
CA ARG A 99 -26.79 -7.31 15.10
C ARG A 99 -25.51 -6.61 15.54
N ASP A 100 -24.77 -6.02 14.60
CA ASP A 100 -23.47 -5.38 14.80
C ASP A 100 -22.39 -6.33 15.35
N GLN A 101 -22.58 -7.64 15.17
CA GLN A 101 -21.59 -8.64 15.55
C GLN A 101 -20.54 -8.75 14.46
N ALA A 102 -19.27 -8.60 14.85
CA ALA A 102 -18.17 -8.67 13.91
C ALA A 102 -17.93 -10.11 13.43
N PHE A 103 -17.68 -10.25 12.13
CA PHE A 103 -17.15 -11.46 11.53
C PHE A 103 -15.90 -11.17 10.71
N SER A 104 -15.04 -12.18 10.59
CA SER A 104 -13.92 -12.15 9.66
C SER A 104 -13.80 -13.44 8.90
N ILE A 105 -13.45 -13.34 7.62
CA ILE A 105 -13.16 -14.48 6.75
C ILE A 105 -11.74 -14.32 6.25
N THR A 106 -10.90 -15.30 6.52
CA THR A 106 -9.52 -15.38 6.02
C THR A 106 -9.39 -16.56 5.06
N ALA A 107 -8.50 -16.46 4.08
CA ALA A 107 -8.21 -17.56 3.16
C ALA A 107 -6.76 -17.48 2.69
N ASP A 108 -6.16 -18.63 2.39
CA ASP A 108 -4.79 -18.70 1.87
C ASP A 108 -4.69 -18.03 0.50
N LEU A 109 -5.71 -18.24 -0.33
CA LEU A 109 -5.86 -17.61 -1.63
C LEU A 109 -7.32 -17.23 -1.88
N ALA A 110 -7.53 -16.02 -2.38
CA ALA A 110 -8.81 -15.57 -2.89
C ALA A 110 -8.67 -15.25 -4.39
N LYS A 111 -9.51 -15.86 -5.22
CA LYS A 111 -9.50 -15.68 -6.69
C LYS A 111 -10.72 -14.88 -7.14
N ASN A 112 -10.63 -14.36 -8.36
CA ASN A 112 -11.72 -13.67 -9.04
C ASN A 112 -12.20 -12.40 -8.31
N ILE A 113 -11.29 -11.69 -7.64
CA ILE A 113 -11.57 -10.42 -6.95
C ILE A 113 -11.65 -9.29 -7.99
N LEU A 114 -12.74 -9.26 -8.75
CA LEU A 114 -12.99 -8.26 -9.77
C LEU A 114 -13.86 -7.13 -9.20
N LEU A 115 -13.52 -5.89 -9.52
CA LEU A 115 -14.39 -4.74 -9.21
C LEU A 115 -15.76 -4.96 -9.89
N GLY A 116 -16.82 -5.00 -9.09
CA GLY A 116 -18.20 -5.15 -9.57
C GLY A 116 -18.73 -6.59 -9.58
N LYS A 117 -17.90 -7.61 -9.33
CA LYS A 117 -18.39 -8.97 -9.00
C LYS A 117 -18.41 -9.14 -7.48
N SER A 118 -19.51 -9.66 -6.96
CA SER A 118 -19.66 -9.88 -5.51
C SER A 118 -19.07 -11.21 -5.04
N LYS A 119 -18.81 -12.15 -5.95
CA LYS A 119 -18.41 -13.52 -5.62
C LYS A 119 -16.90 -13.70 -5.68
N VAL A 120 -16.34 -14.19 -4.59
CA VAL A 120 -14.91 -14.46 -4.41
C VAL A 120 -14.74 -15.94 -4.08
N GLU A 121 -13.90 -16.62 -4.86
CA GLU A 121 -13.51 -18.00 -4.56
C GLU A 121 -12.38 -18.00 -3.54
N LEU A 122 -12.51 -18.83 -2.51
CA LEU A 122 -11.59 -18.92 -1.38
C LEU A 122 -10.99 -20.33 -1.32
N GLU A 123 -9.68 -20.41 -1.16
CA GLU A 123 -8.96 -21.65 -0.84
C GLU A 123 -8.61 -21.66 0.65
N VAL A 124 -8.92 -22.77 1.32
CA VAL A 124 -8.75 -22.97 2.76
C VAL A 124 -9.38 -21.81 3.56
N PRO A 125 -10.67 -21.50 3.36
CA PRO A 125 -11.31 -20.45 4.11
C PRO A 125 -11.40 -20.81 5.59
N LYS A 126 -11.17 -19.81 6.44
CA LYS A 126 -11.50 -19.80 7.86
C LYS A 126 -12.39 -18.60 8.13
N ALA A 127 -13.52 -18.81 8.79
CA ALA A 127 -14.40 -17.75 9.23
C ALA A 127 -14.51 -17.75 10.76
N ASP A 128 -14.40 -16.58 11.36
CA ASP A 128 -14.57 -16.35 12.79
C ASP A 128 -15.74 -15.37 12.99
N LEU A 129 -16.67 -15.69 13.88
CA LEU A 129 -17.85 -14.89 14.20
C LEU A 129 -17.93 -14.68 15.71
N ALA A 130 -18.01 -13.42 16.14
CA ALA A 130 -18.27 -13.07 17.54
C ALA A 130 -19.78 -13.10 17.83
N MET A 131 -20.15 -13.58 19.02
CA MET A 131 -21.53 -13.60 19.49
C MET A 131 -21.83 -12.50 20.52
N GLN A 132 -23.11 -12.09 20.62
CA GLN A 132 -23.54 -11.07 21.58
C GLN A 132 -23.33 -11.46 23.05
N ASP A 133 -23.32 -12.76 23.36
CA ASP A 133 -23.05 -13.28 24.70
C ASP A 133 -21.54 -13.39 25.00
N GLY A 134 -20.69 -12.92 24.08
CA GLY A 134 -19.24 -12.98 24.18
C GLY A 134 -18.63 -14.30 23.72
N SER A 135 -19.45 -15.28 23.33
CA SER A 135 -18.95 -16.52 22.74
C SER A 135 -18.46 -16.31 21.31
N TRP A 136 -17.76 -17.30 20.75
CA TRP A 136 -17.31 -17.26 19.37
C TRP A 136 -17.48 -18.58 18.64
N LEU A 137 -17.63 -18.46 17.32
CA LEU A 137 -17.77 -19.54 16.37
C LEU A 137 -16.64 -19.46 15.36
N ALA A 138 -15.95 -20.57 15.11
CA ALA A 138 -15.06 -20.71 13.98
C ALA A 138 -15.58 -21.74 12.99
N MET A 139 -15.36 -21.49 11.72
CA MET A 139 -15.65 -22.41 10.63
C MET A 139 -14.44 -22.54 9.72
N THR A 140 -14.17 -23.75 9.23
CA THR A 140 -13.13 -24.02 8.23
C THR A 140 -13.67 -24.92 7.14
N ALA A 141 -13.06 -24.85 5.95
CA ALA A 141 -13.33 -25.76 4.84
C ALA A 141 -12.11 -25.85 3.91
N LYS A 142 -12.17 -26.75 2.91
CA LYS A 142 -11.16 -26.83 1.85
C LYS A 142 -11.31 -25.69 0.84
N THR A 143 -12.55 -25.39 0.48
CA THR A 143 -12.87 -24.31 -0.46
C THR A 143 -14.11 -23.57 -0.01
N GLY A 144 -14.28 -22.34 -0.51
CA GLY A 144 -15.50 -21.59 -0.29
C GLY A 144 -15.78 -20.58 -1.38
N LEU A 145 -17.04 -20.17 -1.46
CA LEU A 145 -17.50 -19.09 -2.33
C LEU A 145 -18.16 -18.03 -1.44
N TYR A 146 -17.50 -16.89 -1.33
CA TYR A 146 -17.98 -15.76 -0.56
C TYR A 146 -18.69 -14.77 -1.47
N ASP A 147 -19.97 -14.51 -1.22
CA ASP A 147 -20.73 -13.43 -1.83
C ASP A 147 -20.70 -12.21 -0.90
N GLN A 148 -19.90 -11.20 -1.27
CA GLN A 148 -19.70 -9.99 -0.50
C GLN A 148 -20.96 -9.11 -0.45
N GLN A 149 -21.78 -9.12 -1.50
CA GLN A 149 -23.01 -8.32 -1.54
C GLN A 149 -24.14 -9.04 -0.81
N GLY A 150 -24.32 -10.34 -1.07
CA GLY A 150 -25.33 -11.16 -0.41
C GLY A 150 -24.93 -11.60 1.00
N LYS A 151 -23.72 -11.27 1.46
CA LYS A 151 -23.14 -11.69 2.76
C LYS A 151 -23.35 -13.18 3.02
N SER A 152 -23.13 -14.01 2.00
CA SER A 152 -23.29 -15.46 2.10
C SER A 152 -21.96 -16.16 1.85
N LEU A 153 -21.73 -17.27 2.53
CA LEU A 153 -20.54 -18.09 2.41
C LEU A 153 -20.96 -19.54 2.16
N ALA A 154 -20.72 -20.03 0.95
CA ALA A 154 -20.82 -21.45 0.66
C ALA A 154 -19.46 -22.10 0.95
N LEU A 155 -19.46 -23.16 1.75
CA LEU A 155 -18.28 -23.91 2.16
C LEU A 155 -18.37 -25.33 1.58
N ASP A 156 -17.27 -25.81 1.02
CA ASP A 156 -17.19 -27.12 0.39
C ASP A 156 -15.90 -27.84 0.78
N GLY A 157 -16.07 -29.11 1.16
CA GLY A 157 -15.02 -30.06 1.48
C GLY A 157 -14.54 -29.93 2.93
N ALA A 158 -14.77 -30.98 3.71
CA ALA A 158 -14.33 -31.10 5.10
C ALA A 158 -14.67 -29.85 5.94
N VAL A 159 -15.95 -29.46 5.90
CA VAL A 159 -16.44 -28.32 6.66
C VAL A 159 -16.44 -28.68 8.14
N ASN A 160 -15.74 -27.89 8.94
CA ASN A 160 -15.76 -28.00 10.38
C ASN A 160 -16.27 -26.70 11.00
N LEU A 161 -17.13 -26.81 12.00
CA LEU A 161 -17.68 -25.70 12.76
C LEU A 161 -17.43 -25.97 14.24
N PHE A 162 -16.80 -25.01 14.92
CA PHE A 162 -16.41 -25.10 16.31
C PHE A 162 -16.97 -23.92 17.11
N HIS A 163 -17.57 -24.21 18.25
CA HIS A 163 -18.06 -23.23 19.21
C HIS A 163 -17.28 -23.34 20.51
N ASP A 164 -16.95 -22.21 21.13
CA ASP A 164 -16.08 -22.14 22.30
C ASP A 164 -16.55 -22.91 23.54
N SER A 165 -17.86 -23.11 23.69
CA SER A 165 -18.47 -23.98 24.71
C SER A 165 -18.24 -25.48 24.50
N GLY A 166 -17.43 -25.87 23.51
CA GLY A 166 -16.96 -27.23 23.29
C GLY A 166 -17.81 -28.03 22.30
N TYR A 167 -18.61 -27.36 21.47
CA TYR A 167 -19.36 -28.01 20.39
C TYR A 167 -18.57 -28.00 19.09
N GLU A 168 -18.61 -29.12 18.37
CA GLU A 168 -17.98 -29.27 17.08
C GLU A 168 -18.91 -30.02 16.11
N PHE A 169 -19.02 -29.53 14.88
CA PHE A 169 -19.85 -30.11 13.83
C PHE A 169 -19.04 -30.27 12.54
N ASN A 170 -19.10 -31.47 11.97
CA ASN A 170 -18.38 -31.85 10.75
C ASN A 170 -19.37 -32.25 9.67
N THR A 171 -19.19 -31.71 8.46
CA THR A 171 -20.01 -32.03 7.28
C THR A 171 -19.20 -31.87 5.98
N GLU A 172 -19.76 -32.28 4.85
CA GLU A 172 -19.12 -32.12 3.55
C GLU A 172 -19.31 -30.71 2.98
N THR A 173 -20.50 -30.13 3.15
CA THR A 173 -20.85 -28.81 2.62
C THR A 173 -21.73 -28.02 3.58
N ALA A 174 -21.60 -26.70 3.58
CA ALA A 174 -22.50 -25.82 4.33
C ALA A 174 -22.74 -24.52 3.57
N LEU A 175 -23.97 -24.01 3.60
CA LEU A 175 -24.30 -22.67 3.14
C LEU A 175 -24.61 -21.80 4.35
N VAL A 176 -23.89 -20.70 4.50
CA VAL A 176 -24.00 -19.79 5.63
C VAL A 176 -24.45 -18.42 5.14
N ASP A 177 -25.52 -17.91 5.72
CA ASP A 177 -25.92 -16.51 5.65
C ASP A 177 -25.29 -15.79 6.85
N LEU A 178 -24.31 -14.92 6.59
CA LEU A 178 -23.57 -14.19 7.61
C LEU A 178 -24.36 -13.00 8.15
N GLU A 179 -25.37 -12.54 7.41
CA GLU A 179 -26.21 -11.40 7.80
C GLU A 179 -27.37 -11.84 8.69
N GLY A 180 -28.09 -12.89 8.26
CA GLY A 180 -29.19 -13.50 9.00
C GLY A 180 -28.74 -14.49 10.07
N GLY A 181 -27.52 -15.04 9.96
CA GLY A 181 -27.00 -16.01 10.90
C GLY A 181 -27.66 -17.36 10.83
N ILE A 182 -27.89 -17.78 9.60
CA ILE A 182 -28.52 -19.04 9.26
C ILE A 182 -27.44 -19.89 8.60
N ALA A 183 -27.34 -21.16 8.98
CA ALA A 183 -26.48 -22.12 8.29
C ALA A 183 -27.30 -23.34 7.93
N VAL A 184 -27.15 -23.84 6.70
CA VAL A 184 -27.87 -25.02 6.22
C VAL A 184 -26.93 -25.99 5.53
N GLY A 185 -27.24 -27.27 5.64
CA GLY A 185 -26.55 -28.33 4.91
C GLY A 185 -27.47 -29.51 4.70
N ASP A 186 -27.42 -30.07 3.49
CA ASP A 186 -28.17 -31.25 3.06
C ASP A 186 -27.29 -32.52 3.04
N LYS A 187 -26.05 -32.40 3.53
CA LYS A 187 -25.09 -33.50 3.66
C LYS A 187 -25.06 -34.04 5.07
N PRO A 188 -24.66 -35.32 5.24
CA PRO A 188 -24.49 -35.90 6.57
C PRO A 188 -23.65 -35.01 7.47
N VAL A 189 -24.12 -34.83 8.69
CA VAL A 189 -23.48 -34.02 9.71
C VAL A 189 -23.22 -34.85 10.95
N GLN A 190 -22.03 -34.71 11.51
CA GLN A 190 -21.62 -35.32 12.76
C GLN A 190 -21.32 -34.22 13.76
N GLY A 191 -22.02 -34.21 14.88
CA GLY A 191 -21.84 -33.26 15.97
C GLY A 191 -21.30 -33.93 17.22
N GLN A 192 -20.45 -33.24 17.95
CA GLN A 192 -20.00 -33.65 19.28
C GLN A 192 -19.99 -32.45 20.23
N GLY A 193 -20.20 -32.71 21.51
CA GLY A 193 -20.07 -31.70 22.55
C GLY A 193 -20.27 -32.25 23.95
N PRO A 194 -20.36 -31.37 24.96
CA PRO A 194 -20.45 -31.77 26.36
C PRO A 194 -21.65 -32.67 26.68
N PHE A 195 -22.76 -32.51 25.93
CA PHE A 195 -23.94 -33.34 26.15
C PHE A 195 -23.86 -34.73 25.50
N GLY A 196 -22.98 -34.95 24.52
CA GLY A 196 -22.98 -36.18 23.75
C GLY A 196 -22.56 -36.04 22.29
N GLN A 197 -23.01 -37.00 21.48
CA GLN A 197 -22.74 -37.09 20.04
C GLN A 197 -24.04 -37.10 19.24
N LEU A 198 -23.99 -36.53 18.05
CA LEU A 198 -25.10 -36.39 17.13
C LEU A 198 -24.67 -36.82 15.73
N MET A 199 -25.56 -37.53 15.03
CA MET A 199 -25.43 -37.81 13.60
C MET A 199 -26.76 -37.49 12.93
N ALA A 200 -26.74 -36.80 11.80
CA ALA A 200 -27.93 -36.53 11.00
C ALA A 200 -27.62 -36.50 9.49
N GLU A 201 -28.65 -36.57 8.65
CA GLU A 201 -28.50 -36.49 7.18
C GLU A 201 -28.40 -35.04 6.68
N GLY A 202 -28.83 -34.07 7.47
CA GLY A 202 -28.67 -32.65 7.20
C GLY A 202 -28.96 -31.80 8.43
N PHE A 203 -28.79 -30.49 8.30
CA PHE A 203 -29.00 -29.54 9.39
C PHE A 203 -29.47 -28.17 8.91
N ARG A 204 -30.05 -27.43 9.85
CA ARG A 204 -30.39 -26.02 9.75
C ARG A 204 -30.16 -25.35 11.10
N ILE A 205 -29.29 -24.37 11.12
CA ILE A 205 -29.02 -23.51 12.27
C ILE A 205 -29.72 -22.19 12.02
N GLU A 206 -30.41 -21.70 13.03
CA GLU A 206 -31.12 -20.42 13.02
C GLU A 206 -30.72 -19.59 14.24
N ASN A 207 -31.03 -18.29 14.16
CA ASN A 207 -30.84 -17.35 15.26
C ASN A 207 -29.40 -17.32 15.79
N MET A 208 -28.41 -17.54 14.90
CA MET A 208 -26.98 -17.68 15.22
C MET A 208 -26.66 -18.72 16.27
N GLY A 209 -27.06 -19.95 16.00
CA GLY A 209 -26.70 -21.09 16.84
C GLY A 209 -27.66 -21.33 18.00
N LYS A 210 -28.58 -20.40 18.30
CA LYS A 210 -29.57 -20.58 19.36
C LYS A 210 -30.54 -21.72 19.08
N THR A 211 -30.82 -22.00 17.81
CA THR A 211 -31.71 -23.09 17.41
C THR A 211 -31.01 -23.92 16.34
N MET A 212 -30.91 -25.23 16.59
CA MET A 212 -30.34 -26.18 15.64
C MET A 212 -31.38 -27.26 15.35
N LEU A 213 -31.72 -27.41 14.07
CA LEU A 213 -32.62 -28.40 13.55
C LEU A 213 -31.81 -29.41 12.75
N PHE A 214 -32.05 -30.69 12.99
CA PHE A 214 -31.41 -31.77 12.27
C PHE A 214 -32.46 -32.47 11.41
N THR A 215 -32.13 -32.69 10.15
CA THR A 215 -33.08 -33.19 9.14
C THR A 215 -32.72 -34.60 8.69
N GLY A 216 -33.71 -35.31 8.17
CA GLY A 216 -33.59 -36.71 7.78
C GLY A 216 -33.40 -37.65 8.97
N LYS A 217 -32.69 -38.76 8.77
CA LYS A 217 -32.39 -39.71 9.84
C LYS A 217 -31.40 -39.10 10.81
N ALA A 218 -31.81 -38.97 12.07
CA ALA A 218 -30.97 -38.44 13.14
C ALA A 218 -30.79 -39.45 14.28
N LYS A 219 -29.60 -39.48 14.87
CA LYS A 219 -29.26 -40.25 16.06
C LYS A 219 -28.53 -39.34 17.05
N LEU A 220 -29.07 -39.24 18.26
CA LEU A 220 -28.46 -38.51 19.37
C LEU A 220 -28.08 -39.50 20.47
N THR A 221 -26.80 -39.49 20.87
CA THR A 221 -26.28 -40.27 21.99
C THR A 221 -25.91 -39.30 23.10
N ILE A 222 -26.65 -39.33 24.21
CA ILE A 222 -26.45 -38.40 25.34
C ILE A 222 -25.54 -39.06 26.38
N TYR A 223 -24.56 -38.31 26.89
CA TYR A 223 -23.71 -38.76 27.97
C TYR A 223 -24.41 -38.66 29.34
N PRO A 224 -24.29 -39.68 30.21
CA PRO A 224 -24.96 -39.68 31.53
C PRO A 224 -24.63 -38.46 32.40
N THR A 225 -23.40 -37.94 32.31
CA THR A 225 -22.93 -36.77 33.06
C THR A 225 -23.70 -35.50 32.70
N ALA A 226 -24.17 -35.37 31.45
CA ALA A 226 -24.96 -34.23 30.99
C ALA A 226 -26.35 -34.16 31.64
N LEU A 227 -26.87 -35.29 32.11
CA LEU A 227 -28.17 -35.38 32.79
C LEU A 227 -28.08 -35.08 34.29
N GLN A 228 -26.87 -35.04 34.87
CA GLN A 228 -26.66 -34.86 36.31
C GLN A 228 -26.45 -33.40 36.74
N GLY A 229 -26.33 -32.45 35.80
CA GLY A 229 -26.05 -31.03 36.05
C GLY A 229 -27.23 -30.17 36.52
N ARG A 230 -28.38 -30.74 36.88
CA ARG A 230 -29.50 -30.01 37.50
C ARG A 230 -30.00 -30.73 38.75
N LYS A 231 -29.42 -30.38 39.90
CA LYS A 231 -30.06 -30.49 41.22
C LYS A 231 -29.86 -29.18 41.96
#